data_AF-A0A9E3TY14-F1
#
_entry.id   AF-A0A9E3TY14-F1
#
_cell.length_a   1.000
_cell.length_b   1.000
_cell.length_c   1.000
_cell.angle_alpha   90.00
_cell.angle_beta   90.00
_cell.angle_gamma   90.00
#
_symmetry.space_group_name_H-M   'P 1'
#
loop_
_entity.id
_entity.type
_entity.pdbx_description
1 polymer ?
#
loop_
_entity_poly.entity_id
_entity_poly.type
_entity_poly.pdbx_seq_one_letter_code
_entity_poly.pdbx_strand_id
1 'polypeptide(L)'
;KPHLRGAAQAALVASARAEDASLLKDALTSDNAHVRAAATAALGSALGEAAESDLRKMTEDPNDDVRLAAARAMADYGQRDSLNVLIDLLGADEVETRTHASGALRSLTQQYFGYAAYDVEANRNKAVEKWRNWLAAEGQTAKLSFPLKPFGHGVSFLNGNTLLAFGNRHKVVELDPAGKEIWSYSVTGAWSAEKMASGNVLIASNSQSKVIEVNREGKVVWEYATPNPLNAKPLPNGNVLIAGFTQRRVMEVSRDKKIVWEHSPGQYVSDCHRLENGNTLISMMNGPVREITPDGKTAWEYSGARQAYGCQPLANGNVLIASLSGEIMEVTRDNKVVWEHREQNPADVFRLPNGNTLITGARRFVELTPDKKEVWTLEGCQYGSARR
;
A
#
# COMPACT_ATOMS: atom_id res chain seq x y z
N LYS A 1 -17.62 13.86 -7.01
CA LYS A 1 -16.67 13.46 -5.94
C LYS A 1 -15.55 12.64 -6.58
N PRO A 2 -14.27 12.79 -6.17
CA PRO A 2 -13.13 12.10 -6.78
C PRO A 2 -13.29 10.58 -6.91
N HIS A 3 -13.74 9.90 -5.85
CA HIS A 3 -13.98 8.45 -5.88
C HIS A 3 -15.02 8.01 -6.92
N LEU A 4 -16.06 8.82 -7.17
CA LEU A 4 -17.05 8.50 -8.21
C LEU A 4 -16.46 8.63 -9.61
N ARG A 5 -15.54 9.58 -9.83
CA ARG A 5 -14.84 9.74 -11.10
C ARG A 5 -13.91 8.55 -11.36
N GLY A 6 -13.13 8.15 -10.36
CA GLY A 6 -12.28 6.96 -10.44
C GLY A 6 -13.08 5.68 -10.72
N ALA A 7 -14.21 5.47 -10.02
CA ALA A 7 -15.09 4.34 -10.26
C ALA A 7 -15.71 4.35 -11.67
N ALA A 8 -16.15 5.52 -12.15
CA ALA A 8 -16.70 5.66 -13.50
C ALA A 8 -15.64 5.40 -14.58
N GLN A 9 -14.41 5.91 -14.40
CA GLN A 9 -13.30 5.62 -15.29
C GLN A 9 -12.94 4.14 -15.32
N ALA A 10 -12.84 3.50 -14.15
CA ALA A 10 -12.57 2.06 -14.05
C ALA A 10 -13.66 1.23 -14.74
N ALA A 11 -14.93 1.60 -14.57
CA ALA A 11 -16.05 0.96 -15.26
C ALA A 11 -15.97 1.14 -16.78
N LEU A 12 -15.65 2.35 -17.25
CA LEU A 12 -15.48 2.61 -18.68
C LEU A 12 -14.34 1.74 -19.25
N VAL A 13 -13.16 1.74 -18.62
CA VAL A 13 -12.01 0.91 -19.00
C VAL A 13 -12.38 -0.57 -19.06
N ALA A 14 -13.10 -1.08 -18.06
CA ALA A 14 -13.50 -2.49 -18.00
C ALA A 14 -14.55 -2.90 -19.04
N SER A 15 -15.27 -1.93 -19.62
CA SER A 15 -16.35 -2.18 -20.58
C SER A 15 -16.01 -1.81 -22.03
N ALA A 16 -14.97 -1.01 -22.24
CA ALA A 16 -14.58 -0.47 -23.54
C ALA A 16 -14.14 -1.58 -24.52
N ARG A 17 -14.60 -1.47 -25.76
CA ARG A 17 -14.32 -2.40 -26.85
C ARG A 17 -13.74 -1.67 -28.06
N ALA A 18 -13.14 -2.41 -28.98
CA ALA A 18 -12.58 -1.84 -30.21
C ALA A 18 -13.62 -1.07 -31.05
N GLU A 19 -14.90 -1.47 -30.99
CA GLU A 19 -16.02 -0.78 -31.65
C GLU A 19 -16.26 0.64 -31.11
N ASP A 20 -15.90 0.90 -29.85
CA ASP A 20 -16.06 2.21 -29.20
C ASP A 20 -14.95 3.21 -29.61
N ALA A 21 -13.95 2.76 -30.37
CA ALA A 21 -12.76 3.53 -30.69
C ALA A 21 -13.04 4.91 -31.29
N SER A 22 -14.02 5.02 -32.19
CA SER A 22 -14.38 6.31 -32.80
C SER A 22 -14.86 7.30 -31.73
N LEU A 23 -15.78 6.86 -30.87
CA LEU A 23 -16.34 7.69 -29.80
C LEU A 23 -15.27 8.07 -28.77
N LEU A 24 -14.38 7.13 -28.43
CA LEU A 24 -13.28 7.37 -27.51
C LEU A 24 -12.27 8.37 -28.09
N LYS A 25 -11.97 8.31 -29.38
CA LYS A 25 -11.10 9.28 -30.07
C LYS A 25 -11.72 10.67 -30.12
N ASP A 26 -13.02 10.77 -30.37
CA ASP A 26 -13.73 12.06 -30.30
C ASP A 26 -13.70 12.64 -28.88
N ALA A 27 -13.81 11.79 -27.85
CA ALA A 27 -13.74 12.20 -26.45
C ALA A 27 -12.34 12.69 -26.02
N LEU A 28 -11.27 12.34 -26.74
CA LEU A 28 -9.92 12.87 -26.50
C LEU A 28 -9.82 14.38 -26.75
N THR A 29 -10.73 14.98 -27.51
CA THR A 29 -10.73 16.43 -27.77
C THR A 29 -11.71 17.19 -26.88
N SER A 30 -12.26 16.56 -25.84
CA SER A 30 -13.19 17.21 -24.92
C SER A 30 -12.52 18.36 -24.15
N ASP A 31 -13.24 19.46 -23.95
CA ASP A 31 -12.81 20.56 -23.05
C ASP A 31 -12.61 20.09 -21.60
N ASN A 32 -13.22 18.97 -21.21
CA ASN A 32 -13.14 18.41 -19.87
C ASN A 32 -11.99 17.40 -19.74
N ALA A 33 -10.96 17.75 -18.98
CA ALA A 33 -9.80 16.89 -18.75
C ALA A 33 -10.16 15.52 -18.15
N HIS A 34 -11.21 15.41 -17.32
CA HIS A 34 -11.64 14.12 -16.78
C HIS A 34 -12.24 13.21 -17.86
N VAL A 35 -12.94 13.79 -18.84
CA VAL A 35 -13.44 13.04 -20.01
C VAL A 35 -12.26 12.56 -20.85
N ARG A 36 -11.29 13.44 -21.12
CA ARG A 36 -10.06 13.07 -21.84
C ARG A 36 -9.30 11.95 -21.12
N ALA A 37 -9.06 12.06 -19.81
CA ALA A 37 -8.34 11.03 -19.05
C ALA A 37 -9.05 9.67 -19.06
N ALA A 38 -10.39 9.67 -18.93
CA ALA A 38 -11.18 8.46 -19.00
C ALA A 38 -11.16 7.84 -20.41
N ALA A 39 -11.30 8.66 -21.44
CA ALA A 39 -11.23 8.25 -22.84
C ALA A 39 -9.84 7.70 -23.20
N THR A 40 -8.75 8.34 -22.76
CA THR A 40 -7.37 7.88 -22.96
C THR A 40 -7.16 6.50 -22.36
N ALA A 41 -7.56 6.29 -21.09
CA ALA A 41 -7.41 4.99 -20.43
C ALA A 41 -8.25 3.90 -21.13
N ALA A 42 -9.50 4.23 -21.49
CA ALA A 42 -10.41 3.30 -22.16
C ALA A 42 -9.93 2.95 -23.58
N LEU A 43 -9.40 3.92 -24.33
CA LEU A 43 -8.87 3.71 -25.67
C LEU A 43 -7.65 2.77 -25.63
N GLY A 44 -6.75 2.99 -24.66
CA GLY A 44 -5.65 2.08 -24.39
C GLY A 44 -6.13 0.66 -24.12
N SER A 45 -7.11 0.48 -23.23
CA SER A 45 -7.69 -0.84 -22.93
C SER A 45 -8.39 -1.50 -24.14
N ALA A 46 -9.07 -0.71 -24.96
CA ALA A 46 -9.89 -1.19 -26.08
C ALA A 46 -9.07 -1.61 -27.31
N LEU A 47 -7.98 -0.89 -27.60
CA LEU A 47 -7.20 -1.03 -28.83
C LEU A 47 -5.79 -1.57 -28.63
N GLY A 48 -5.27 -1.54 -27.41
CA GLY A 48 -3.91 -1.95 -27.12
C GLY A 48 -2.87 -1.13 -27.88
N GLU A 49 -1.92 -1.83 -28.49
CA GLU A 49 -0.85 -1.24 -29.31
C GLU A 49 -1.40 -0.38 -30.46
N ALA A 50 -2.59 -0.69 -30.98
CA ALA A 50 -3.22 0.11 -32.05
C ALA A 50 -3.63 1.53 -31.60
N ALA A 51 -3.65 1.81 -30.29
CA ALA A 51 -3.86 3.17 -29.77
C ALA A 51 -2.58 4.00 -29.65
N GLU A 52 -1.38 3.48 -29.97
CA GLU A 52 -0.11 4.15 -29.64
C GLU A 52 -0.06 5.61 -30.13
N SER A 53 -0.42 5.87 -31.39
CA SER A 53 -0.39 7.21 -31.95
C SER A 53 -1.29 8.20 -31.21
N ASP A 54 -2.45 7.73 -30.74
CA ASP A 54 -3.40 8.55 -29.99
C ASP A 54 -2.91 8.75 -28.55
N LEU A 55 -2.45 7.69 -27.88
CA LEU A 55 -1.89 7.76 -26.53
C LEU A 55 -0.67 8.69 -26.46
N ARG A 56 0.22 8.63 -27.46
CA ARG A 56 1.41 9.48 -27.53
C ARG A 56 1.04 10.97 -27.53
N LYS A 57 0.00 11.37 -28.27
CA LYS A 57 -0.50 12.76 -28.23
C LYS A 57 -0.98 13.14 -26.83
N MET A 58 -1.66 12.22 -26.15
CA MET A 58 -2.20 12.46 -24.81
C MET A 58 -1.10 12.58 -23.73
N THR A 59 0.14 12.15 -24.00
CA THR A 59 1.28 12.39 -23.09
C THR A 59 1.72 13.87 -23.03
N GLU A 60 1.29 14.67 -24.01
CA GLU A 60 1.56 16.10 -24.13
C GLU A 60 0.36 16.96 -23.67
N ASP A 61 -0.71 16.35 -23.17
CA ASP A 61 -1.89 17.06 -22.68
C ASP A 61 -1.51 18.02 -21.54
N PRO A 62 -2.07 19.25 -21.47
CA PRO A 62 -1.77 20.18 -20.39
C PRO A 62 -2.21 19.69 -19.00
N ASN A 63 -3.07 18.67 -18.92
CA ASN A 63 -3.54 18.11 -17.65
C ASN A 63 -2.78 16.83 -17.26
N ASP A 64 -2.22 16.82 -16.05
CA ASP A 64 -1.40 15.73 -15.55
C ASP A 64 -2.13 14.38 -15.41
N ASP A 65 -3.44 14.36 -15.11
CA ASP A 65 -4.20 13.11 -15.03
C ASP A 65 -4.39 12.47 -16.41
N VAL A 66 -4.50 13.29 -17.45
CA VAL A 66 -4.57 12.82 -18.83
C VAL A 66 -3.22 12.23 -19.26
N ARG A 67 -2.12 12.93 -18.96
CA ARG A 67 -0.75 12.44 -19.18
C ARG A 67 -0.49 11.13 -18.44
N LEU A 68 -0.95 11.02 -17.19
CA LEU A 68 -0.85 9.81 -16.38
C LEU A 68 -1.64 8.65 -16.98
N ALA A 69 -2.87 8.90 -17.43
CA ALA A 69 -3.69 7.88 -18.10
C ALA A 69 -3.01 7.37 -19.38
N ALA A 70 -2.44 8.28 -20.18
CA ALA A 70 -1.69 7.95 -21.39
C ALA A 70 -0.46 7.10 -21.07
N ALA A 71 0.37 7.54 -20.11
CA ALA A 71 1.60 6.85 -19.74
C ALA A 71 1.34 5.45 -19.17
N ARG A 72 0.31 5.29 -18.34
CA ARG A 72 -0.07 3.97 -17.81
C ARG A 72 -0.60 3.04 -18.90
N ALA A 73 -1.46 3.54 -19.80
CA ALA A 73 -1.94 2.77 -20.93
C ALA A 73 -0.80 2.33 -21.86
N MET A 74 0.14 3.22 -22.16
CA MET A 74 1.35 2.89 -22.92
C MET A 74 2.19 1.81 -22.21
N ALA A 75 2.39 1.95 -20.89
CA ALA A 75 3.12 0.97 -20.11
C ALA A 75 2.46 -0.41 -20.14
N ASP A 76 1.14 -0.53 -20.10
CA ASP A 76 0.46 -1.83 -20.14
C ASP A 76 0.77 -2.67 -21.39
N TYR A 77 1.16 -2.02 -22.49
CA TYR A 77 1.55 -2.68 -23.75
C TYR A 77 3.07 -2.69 -23.99
N GLY A 78 3.87 -2.39 -22.97
CA GLY A 78 5.33 -2.52 -23.03
C GLY A 78 6.06 -1.32 -23.64
N GLN A 79 5.38 -0.20 -23.87
CA GLN A 79 6.01 1.03 -24.39
C GLN A 79 6.91 1.65 -23.32
N ARG A 80 8.22 1.46 -23.47
CA ARG A 80 9.23 1.86 -22.48
C ARG A 80 9.34 3.37 -22.28
N ASP A 81 9.07 4.15 -23.32
CA ASP A 81 9.12 5.61 -23.28
C ASP A 81 8.10 6.23 -22.31
N SER A 82 7.06 5.48 -21.92
CA SER A 82 6.16 5.82 -20.81
C SER A 82 6.90 6.16 -19.52
N LEU A 83 8.10 5.60 -19.29
CA LEU A 83 8.94 5.91 -18.13
C LEU A 83 9.29 7.40 -18.04
N ASN A 84 9.52 8.08 -19.18
CA ASN A 84 9.82 9.52 -19.17
C ASN A 84 8.64 10.31 -18.62
N VAL A 85 7.44 10.03 -19.13
CA VAL A 85 6.20 10.72 -18.73
C VAL A 85 5.90 10.44 -17.26
N LEU A 86 6.04 9.20 -16.81
CA LEU A 86 5.85 8.83 -15.41
C LEU A 86 6.85 9.51 -14.48
N ILE A 87 8.13 9.65 -14.88
CA ILE A 87 9.15 10.37 -14.10
C ILE A 87 8.83 11.86 -14.04
N ASP A 88 8.37 12.47 -15.13
CA ASP A 88 7.97 13.88 -15.13
C ASP A 88 6.75 14.12 -14.24
N LEU A 89 5.79 13.19 -14.21
CA LEU A 89 4.61 13.25 -13.34
C LEU A 89 4.93 13.06 -11.85
N LEU A 90 6.16 12.70 -11.48
CA LEU A 90 6.63 12.80 -10.10
C LEU A 90 6.76 14.25 -9.63
N GLY A 91 6.78 15.22 -10.54
CA GLY A 91 6.75 16.65 -10.27
C GLY A 91 5.36 17.28 -10.27
N ALA A 92 4.28 16.52 -10.56
CA ALA A 92 2.92 17.05 -10.66
C ALA A 92 2.46 17.77 -9.37
N ASP A 93 1.58 18.76 -9.48
CA ASP A 93 1.09 19.52 -8.32
C ASP A 93 0.22 18.66 -7.38
N GLU A 94 -0.57 17.75 -7.96
CA GLU A 94 -1.47 16.87 -7.23
C GLU A 94 -0.75 15.64 -6.67
N VAL A 95 -0.90 15.42 -5.36
CA VAL A 95 -0.27 14.27 -4.67
C VAL A 95 -0.78 12.94 -5.19
N GLU A 96 -2.05 12.89 -5.64
CA GLU A 96 -2.66 11.70 -6.21
C GLU A 96 -1.95 11.29 -7.50
N THR A 97 -1.72 12.24 -8.42
CA THR A 97 -1.00 12.00 -9.68
C THR A 97 0.43 11.51 -9.40
N ARG A 98 1.15 12.18 -8.49
CA ARG A 98 2.51 11.76 -8.07
C ARG A 98 2.52 10.34 -7.48
N THR A 99 1.50 10.00 -6.70
CA THR A 99 1.37 8.68 -6.08
C THR A 99 1.17 7.58 -7.12
N HIS A 100 0.27 7.80 -8.08
CA HIS A 100 0.03 6.85 -9.16
C HIS A 100 1.24 6.72 -10.11
N ALA A 101 1.92 7.83 -10.41
CA ALA A 101 3.13 7.83 -11.24
C ALA A 101 4.26 7.04 -10.58
N SER A 102 4.56 7.31 -9.29
CA SER A 102 5.57 6.57 -8.53
C SER A 102 5.20 5.10 -8.32
N GLY A 103 3.91 4.79 -8.15
CA GLY A 103 3.39 3.44 -8.09
C GLY A 103 3.61 2.66 -9.38
N ALA A 104 3.32 3.28 -10.52
CA ALA A 104 3.58 2.70 -11.83
C ALA A 104 5.08 2.44 -12.04
N LEU A 105 5.94 3.41 -11.75
CA LEU A 105 7.40 3.25 -11.87
C LEU A 105 7.92 2.09 -11.03
N ARG A 106 7.45 1.94 -9.79
CA ARG A 106 7.82 0.81 -8.92
C ARG A 106 7.35 -0.52 -9.47
N SER A 107 6.10 -0.59 -9.92
CA SER A 107 5.56 -1.82 -10.51
C SER A 107 6.39 -2.26 -11.72
N LEU A 108 6.76 -1.31 -12.59
CA LEU A 108 7.50 -1.59 -13.82
C LEU A 108 8.95 -1.98 -13.54
N THR A 109 9.63 -1.22 -12.70
CA THR A 109 11.11 -1.25 -12.61
C THR A 109 11.62 -2.00 -11.39
N GLN A 110 10.77 -2.22 -10.38
CA GLN A 110 11.16 -2.67 -9.04
C GLN A 110 12.17 -1.73 -8.35
N GLN A 111 12.33 -0.51 -8.86
CA GLN A 111 13.16 0.54 -8.27
C GLN A 111 12.32 1.48 -7.43
N TYR A 112 12.92 2.01 -6.36
CA TYR A 112 12.23 2.83 -5.37
C TYR A 112 12.77 4.26 -5.28
N PHE A 113 14.09 4.40 -5.37
CA PHE A 113 14.88 5.65 -5.27
C PHE A 113 14.48 6.63 -4.15
N GLY A 114 13.83 6.14 -3.09
CA GLY A 114 13.43 6.95 -1.94
C GLY A 114 12.40 8.03 -2.26
N TYR A 115 11.61 7.86 -3.32
CA TYR A 115 10.57 8.83 -3.65
C TYR A 115 9.33 8.65 -2.74
N ALA A 116 8.83 9.74 -2.16
CA ALA A 116 7.50 9.77 -1.57
C ALA A 116 6.70 10.94 -2.16
N ALA A 117 5.51 10.64 -2.69
CA ALA A 117 4.66 11.62 -3.36
C ALA A 117 4.29 12.81 -2.45
N TYR A 118 4.27 12.61 -1.14
CA TYR A 118 3.88 13.60 -0.15
C TYR A 118 5.05 14.31 0.53
N ASP A 119 6.29 13.92 0.22
CA ASP A 119 7.48 14.56 0.79
C ASP A 119 7.57 16.02 0.35
N VAL A 120 8.41 16.82 1.00
CA VAL A 120 8.68 18.20 0.55
C VAL A 120 9.34 18.20 -0.83
N GLU A 121 9.08 19.25 -1.62
CA GLU A 121 9.50 19.31 -3.02
C GLU A 121 11.00 19.10 -3.21
N ALA A 122 11.83 19.67 -2.34
CA ALA A 122 13.28 19.48 -2.39
C ALA A 122 13.70 18.00 -2.28
N ASN A 123 13.01 17.19 -1.47
CA ASN A 123 13.28 15.76 -1.35
C ASN A 123 12.75 14.98 -2.55
N ARG A 124 11.56 15.34 -3.05
CA ARG A 124 11.01 14.76 -4.29
C ARG A 124 11.96 15.00 -5.46
N ASN A 125 12.47 16.22 -5.63
CA ASN A 125 13.37 16.58 -6.73
C ASN A 125 14.68 15.77 -6.71
N LYS A 126 15.28 15.56 -5.53
CA LYS A 126 16.45 14.66 -5.39
C LYS A 126 16.15 13.22 -5.82
N ALA A 127 14.96 12.71 -5.50
CA ALA A 127 14.55 11.37 -5.92
C ALA A 127 14.24 11.32 -7.43
N VAL A 128 13.65 12.38 -8.00
CA VAL A 128 13.42 12.52 -9.45
C VAL A 128 14.75 12.56 -10.22
N GLU A 129 15.76 13.26 -9.71
CA GLU A 129 17.11 13.25 -10.29
C GLU A 129 17.70 11.83 -10.33
N LYS A 130 17.54 11.04 -9.26
CA LYS A 130 17.95 9.62 -9.24
C LYS A 130 17.22 8.80 -10.30
N TRP A 131 15.90 8.99 -10.45
CA TRP A 131 15.12 8.35 -11.51
C TRP A 131 15.64 8.72 -12.91
N ARG A 132 15.90 10.00 -13.18
CA ARG A 132 16.40 10.48 -14.47
C ARG A 132 17.80 9.92 -14.77
N ASN A 133 18.69 9.94 -13.77
CA ASN A 133 20.03 9.38 -13.91
C ASN A 133 19.99 7.88 -14.18
N TRP A 134 19.15 7.13 -13.47
CA TRP A 134 18.96 5.70 -13.72
C TRP A 134 18.37 5.44 -15.10
N LEU A 135 17.37 6.23 -15.54
CA LEU A 135 16.77 6.06 -16.86
C LEU A 135 17.80 6.27 -17.99
N ALA A 136 18.69 7.25 -17.82
CA ALA A 136 19.77 7.53 -18.76
C ALA A 136 20.88 6.45 -18.77
N ALA A 137 21.20 5.87 -17.62
CA ALA A 137 22.30 4.91 -17.50
C ALA A 137 21.88 3.45 -17.79
N GLU A 138 20.75 3.01 -17.21
CA GLU A 138 20.35 1.60 -17.18
C GLU A 138 18.90 1.39 -17.66
N GLY A 139 18.04 2.39 -17.53
CA GLY A 139 16.61 2.24 -17.78
C GLY A 139 16.24 1.93 -19.23
N GLN A 140 17.15 2.12 -20.19
CA GLN A 140 16.95 1.72 -21.59
C GLN A 140 16.97 0.19 -21.77
N THR A 141 17.78 -0.52 -20.98
CA THR A 141 17.97 -1.98 -21.09
C THR A 141 17.40 -2.74 -19.90
N ALA A 142 17.02 -2.06 -18.83
CA ALA A 142 16.44 -2.66 -17.64
C ALA A 142 15.24 -3.56 -17.98
N LYS A 143 15.20 -4.75 -17.38
CA LYS A 143 14.04 -5.64 -17.49
C LYS A 143 12.85 -4.99 -16.77
N LEU A 144 11.76 -4.77 -17.50
CA LEU A 144 10.54 -4.20 -16.96
C LEU A 144 9.47 -5.28 -16.78
N SER A 145 8.59 -5.07 -15.82
CA SER A 145 7.45 -5.95 -15.53
C SER A 145 6.18 -5.35 -16.10
N PHE A 146 5.74 -5.88 -17.24
CA PHE A 146 4.50 -5.51 -17.92
C PHE A 146 3.48 -6.65 -17.87
N PRO A 147 2.16 -6.37 -17.92
CA PRO A 147 1.54 -5.04 -17.79
C PRO A 147 1.70 -4.48 -16.36
N LEU A 148 1.25 -3.24 -16.10
CA LEU A 148 1.25 -2.70 -14.75
C LEU A 148 0.40 -3.58 -13.84
N LYS A 149 0.99 -4.08 -12.76
CA LYS A 149 0.21 -4.68 -11.69
C LYS A 149 -0.48 -3.57 -10.90
N PRO A 150 -1.70 -3.81 -10.37
CA PRO A 150 -2.31 -2.89 -9.42
C PRO A 150 -1.32 -2.63 -8.28
N PHE A 151 -0.87 -1.38 -8.17
CA PHE A 151 -0.06 -0.96 -7.03
C PHE A 151 -0.96 -1.09 -5.78
N GLY A 152 -0.46 -1.68 -4.69
CA GLY A 152 -1.25 -1.82 -3.45
C GLY A 152 -2.33 -2.90 -3.54
N HIS A 153 -1.92 -4.16 -3.37
CA HIS A 153 -2.78 -5.35 -3.35
C HIS A 153 -3.94 -5.23 -2.33
N GLY A 154 -5.14 -4.83 -2.77
CA GLY A 154 -6.34 -4.68 -1.92
C GLY A 154 -6.35 -3.45 -0.99
N VAL A 155 -5.21 -2.78 -0.83
CA VAL A 155 -5.03 -1.54 -0.06
C VAL A 155 -5.03 -0.32 -0.98
N SER A 156 -5.68 0.77 -0.57
CA SER A 156 -5.62 2.05 -1.27
C SER A 156 -4.35 2.79 -0.89
N PHE A 157 -3.89 3.64 -1.81
CA PHE A 157 -2.96 4.70 -1.47
C PHE A 157 -3.60 5.66 -0.47
N LEU A 158 -2.83 5.99 0.56
CA LEU A 158 -3.17 7.05 1.47
C LEU A 158 -2.86 8.43 0.88
N ASN A 159 -2.21 8.50 -0.29
CA ASN A 159 -1.84 9.75 -0.97
C ASN A 159 -1.07 10.71 -0.03
N GLY A 160 -0.25 10.14 0.86
CA GLY A 160 0.49 10.88 1.89
C GLY A 160 -0.22 11.10 3.21
N ASN A 161 -1.50 10.76 3.29
CA ASN A 161 -2.20 10.75 4.55
C ASN A 161 -1.60 9.71 5.47
N THR A 162 -1.74 9.91 6.79
CA THR A 162 -1.36 8.90 7.77
C THR A 162 -2.62 8.33 8.41
N LEU A 163 -2.86 7.03 8.26
CA LEU A 163 -3.94 6.33 8.93
C LEU A 163 -3.42 5.72 10.23
N LEU A 164 -3.99 6.12 11.34
CA LEU A 164 -3.58 5.76 12.70
C LEU A 164 -4.71 5.01 13.39
N ALA A 165 -4.43 3.79 13.86
CA ALA A 165 -5.29 3.06 14.77
C ALA A 165 -4.74 3.24 16.19
N PHE A 166 -5.59 3.66 17.13
CA PHE A 166 -5.22 3.84 18.53
C PHE A 166 -5.94 2.78 19.38
N GLY A 167 -5.25 1.69 19.69
CA GLY A 167 -5.82 0.50 20.35
C GLY A 167 -6.56 0.88 21.64
N ASN A 168 -5.83 1.40 22.61
CA ASN A 168 -6.38 1.75 23.92
C ASN A 168 -7.05 3.13 23.97
N ARG A 169 -6.99 3.93 22.90
CA ARG A 169 -7.75 5.18 22.78
C ARG A 169 -9.02 5.06 21.94
N HIS A 170 -9.33 3.85 21.50
CA HIS A 170 -10.63 3.49 20.94
C HIS A 170 -11.04 4.32 19.71
N LYS A 171 -10.09 4.61 18.82
CA LYS A 171 -10.37 5.33 17.59
C LYS A 171 -9.39 5.01 16.47
N VAL A 172 -9.82 5.28 15.25
CA VAL A 172 -8.98 5.39 14.05
C VAL A 172 -9.04 6.82 13.55
N VAL A 173 -7.92 7.36 13.09
CA VAL A 173 -7.80 8.73 12.55
C VAL A 173 -7.01 8.69 11.24
N GLU A 174 -7.47 9.42 10.24
CA GLU A 174 -6.69 9.74 9.04
C GLU A 174 -6.26 11.20 9.11
N LEU A 175 -4.95 11.43 9.08
CA LEU A 175 -4.32 12.74 9.03
C LEU A 175 -3.89 13.05 7.61
N ASP A 176 -4.07 14.29 7.14
CA ASP A 176 -3.44 14.73 5.90
C ASP A 176 -1.91 14.89 6.06
N PRO A 177 -1.14 15.18 4.98
CA PRO A 177 0.31 15.36 5.09
C PRO A 177 0.75 16.51 6.01
N ALA A 178 -0.13 17.49 6.28
CA ALA A 178 0.12 18.57 7.23
C ALA A 178 -0.18 18.17 8.68
N GLY A 179 -0.63 16.93 8.92
CA GLY A 179 -0.99 16.41 10.22
C GLY A 179 -2.38 16.79 10.70
N LYS A 180 -3.23 17.37 9.84
CA LYS A 180 -4.61 17.72 10.18
C LYS A 180 -5.49 16.48 10.07
N GLU A 181 -6.32 16.25 11.08
CA GLU A 181 -7.36 15.22 11.02
C GLU A 181 -8.39 15.55 9.92
N ILE A 182 -8.51 14.65 8.95
CA ILE A 182 -9.46 14.75 7.84
C ILE A 182 -10.59 13.71 7.93
N TRP A 183 -10.41 12.71 8.80
CA TRP A 183 -11.43 11.71 9.11
C TRP A 183 -11.10 11.00 10.41
N SER A 184 -12.12 10.62 11.16
CA SER A 184 -11.98 9.76 12.33
C SER A 184 -13.19 8.87 12.54
N TYR A 185 -12.97 7.78 13.28
CA TYR A 185 -14.00 6.84 13.64
C TYR A 185 -13.73 6.26 15.03
N SER A 186 -14.71 6.36 15.92
CA SER A 186 -14.64 5.80 17.27
C SER A 186 -15.00 4.32 17.26
N VAL A 187 -14.09 3.49 17.75
CA VAL A 187 -14.29 2.04 17.88
C VAL A 187 -13.36 1.49 18.95
N THR A 188 -13.93 0.74 19.89
CA THR A 188 -13.19 0.18 21.03
C THR A 188 -12.12 -0.80 20.55
N GLY A 189 -10.91 -0.70 21.09
CA GLY A 189 -9.82 -1.61 20.76
C GLY A 189 -9.39 -1.60 19.29
N ALA A 190 -9.34 -0.42 18.65
CA ALA A 190 -8.91 -0.26 17.26
C ALA A 190 -7.42 -0.62 17.09
N TRP A 191 -7.10 -1.90 16.90
CA TRP A 191 -5.72 -2.39 16.98
C TRP A 191 -4.97 -2.23 15.67
N SER A 192 -5.64 -2.46 14.55
CA SER A 192 -5.12 -2.16 13.23
C SER A 192 -6.16 -1.48 12.36
N ALA A 193 -5.70 -0.67 11.41
CA ALA A 193 -6.53 -0.13 10.34
C ALA A 193 -5.79 -0.14 9.00
N GLU A 194 -6.50 -0.48 7.92
CA GLU A 194 -6.01 -0.47 6.55
C GLU A 194 -7.00 0.29 5.66
N LYS A 195 -6.51 1.19 4.81
CA LYS A 195 -7.35 1.84 3.81
C LYS A 195 -7.52 0.89 2.63
N MET A 196 -8.76 0.64 2.23
CA MET A 196 -9.10 -0.25 1.13
C MET A 196 -9.19 0.50 -0.19
N ALA A 197 -8.95 -0.18 -1.31
CA ALA A 197 -9.07 0.39 -2.66
C ALA A 197 -10.43 1.08 -2.94
N SER A 198 -11.50 0.67 -2.25
CA SER A 198 -12.82 1.32 -2.30
C SER A 198 -12.87 2.71 -1.65
N GLY A 199 -11.83 3.09 -0.91
CA GLY A 199 -11.81 4.25 -0.02
C GLY A 199 -12.34 3.97 1.38
N ASN A 200 -12.86 2.77 1.64
CA ASN A 200 -13.30 2.35 2.98
C ASN A 200 -12.10 2.05 3.88
N VAL A 201 -12.35 1.92 5.18
CA VAL A 201 -11.34 1.59 6.19
C VAL A 201 -11.69 0.24 6.81
N LEU A 202 -10.78 -0.73 6.71
CA LEU A 202 -10.86 -2.03 7.37
C LEU A 202 -10.20 -1.92 8.74
N ILE A 203 -10.88 -2.33 9.81
CA ILE A 203 -10.44 -2.15 11.19
C ILE A 203 -10.52 -3.48 11.95
N ALA A 204 -9.42 -3.89 12.59
CA ALA A 204 -9.42 -4.94 13.58
C ALA A 204 -9.76 -4.35 14.96
N SER A 205 -11.00 -4.58 15.41
CA SER A 205 -11.47 -4.15 16.73
C SER A 205 -11.27 -5.28 17.73
N ASN A 206 -10.10 -5.29 18.35
CA ASN A 206 -9.66 -6.28 19.32
C ASN A 206 -10.70 -6.45 20.45
N SER A 207 -11.04 -5.35 21.13
CA SER A 207 -11.90 -5.39 22.33
C SER A 207 -13.37 -5.70 22.01
N GLN A 208 -13.81 -5.49 20.77
CA GLN A 208 -15.16 -5.88 20.34
C GLN A 208 -15.20 -7.24 19.65
N SER A 209 -14.07 -7.96 19.58
CA SER A 209 -13.96 -9.27 18.95
C SER A 209 -14.56 -9.32 17.54
N LYS A 210 -14.15 -8.35 16.70
CA LYS A 210 -14.59 -8.30 15.31
C LYS A 210 -13.63 -7.54 14.40
N VAL A 211 -13.74 -7.84 13.12
CA VAL A 211 -13.19 -7.02 12.03
C VAL A 211 -14.35 -6.34 11.32
N ILE A 212 -14.24 -5.04 11.06
CA ILE A 212 -15.27 -4.24 10.38
C ILE A 212 -14.67 -3.49 9.19
N GLU A 213 -15.46 -3.33 8.13
CA GLU A 213 -15.20 -2.38 7.05
C GLU A 213 -16.17 -1.21 7.20
N VAL A 214 -15.63 0.00 7.27
CA VAL A 214 -16.39 1.24 7.50
C VAL A 214 -16.19 2.16 6.30
N ASN A 215 -17.29 2.70 5.75
CA ASN A 215 -17.20 3.68 4.68
C ASN A 215 -16.83 5.08 5.22
N ARG A 216 -16.62 6.04 4.31
CA ARG A 216 -16.20 7.41 4.68
C ARG A 216 -17.26 8.16 5.48
N GLU A 217 -18.52 7.77 5.37
CA GLU A 217 -19.64 8.31 6.15
C GLU A 217 -19.77 7.68 7.55
N GLY A 218 -18.90 6.73 7.91
CA GLY A 218 -18.91 6.07 9.22
C GLY A 218 -19.88 4.89 9.34
N LYS A 219 -20.47 4.42 8.24
CA LYS A 219 -21.35 3.24 8.21
C LYS A 219 -20.52 1.97 8.06
N VAL A 220 -20.79 0.98 8.92
CA VAL A 220 -20.26 -0.38 8.76
C VAL A 220 -20.94 -1.03 7.54
N VAL A 221 -20.14 -1.41 6.55
CA VAL A 221 -20.60 -2.04 5.29
C VAL A 221 -20.26 -3.52 5.21
N TRP A 222 -19.35 -4.00 6.06
CA TRP A 222 -19.05 -5.42 6.24
C TRP A 222 -18.54 -5.66 7.66
N GLU A 223 -18.82 -6.84 8.22
CA GLU A 223 -18.39 -7.24 9.57
C GLU A 223 -18.18 -8.76 9.65
N TYR A 224 -17.15 -9.15 10.37
CA TYR A 224 -16.86 -10.53 10.74
C TYR A 224 -16.53 -10.63 12.24
N ALA A 225 -17.34 -11.39 12.97
CA ALA A 225 -17.14 -11.66 14.39
C ALA A 225 -16.02 -12.69 14.57
N THR A 226 -15.03 -12.35 15.38
CA THR A 226 -13.86 -13.20 15.64
C THR A 226 -13.20 -12.78 16.95
N PRO A 227 -12.89 -13.69 17.89
CA PRO A 227 -12.23 -13.31 19.13
C PRO A 227 -10.86 -12.64 18.90
N ASN A 228 -10.68 -11.48 19.53
CA ASN A 228 -9.40 -10.79 19.69
C ASN A 228 -8.51 -10.70 18.43
N PRO A 229 -9.01 -10.10 17.33
CA PRO A 229 -8.20 -9.87 16.14
C PRO A 229 -7.23 -8.72 16.42
N LEU A 230 -5.95 -8.91 16.09
CA LEU A 230 -4.94 -7.84 16.21
C LEU A 230 -4.60 -7.18 14.88
N ASN A 231 -4.80 -7.90 13.78
CA ASN A 231 -4.55 -7.39 12.45
C ASN A 231 -5.58 -7.91 11.45
N ALA A 232 -5.95 -7.07 10.48
CA ALA A 232 -6.78 -7.44 9.35
C ALA A 232 -6.31 -6.69 8.11
N LYS A 233 -6.08 -7.41 7.02
CA LYS A 233 -5.62 -6.85 5.74
C LYS A 233 -6.51 -7.29 4.58
N PRO A 234 -6.89 -6.36 3.68
CA PRO A 234 -7.56 -6.75 2.45
C PRO A 234 -6.61 -7.49 1.52
N LEU A 235 -7.14 -8.43 0.75
CA LEU A 235 -6.41 -9.18 -0.27
C LEU A 235 -6.89 -8.80 -1.69
N PRO A 236 -6.07 -9.02 -2.74
CA PRO A 236 -6.44 -8.71 -4.13
C PRO A 236 -7.72 -9.38 -4.62
N ASN A 237 -8.01 -10.59 -4.15
CA ASN A 237 -9.21 -11.35 -4.48
C ASN A 237 -10.47 -10.81 -3.77
N GLY A 238 -10.35 -9.75 -2.98
CA GLY A 238 -11.42 -9.17 -2.18
C GLY A 238 -11.61 -9.84 -0.82
N ASN A 239 -10.89 -10.91 -0.49
CA ASN A 239 -10.95 -11.52 0.84
C ASN A 239 -10.21 -10.69 1.89
N VAL A 240 -10.33 -11.09 3.15
CA VAL A 240 -9.68 -10.44 4.29
C VAL A 240 -8.79 -11.46 5.00
N LEU A 241 -7.50 -11.16 5.13
CA LEU A 241 -6.55 -11.92 5.96
C LEU A 241 -6.58 -11.37 7.39
N ILE A 242 -6.70 -12.24 8.39
CA ILE A 242 -6.88 -11.85 9.79
C ILE A 242 -5.90 -12.60 10.68
N ALA A 243 -5.18 -11.86 11.54
CA ALA A 243 -4.40 -12.40 12.64
C ALA A 243 -5.29 -12.54 13.89
N GLY A 244 -5.69 -13.77 14.20
CA GLY A 244 -6.49 -14.09 15.39
C GLY A 244 -5.57 -14.44 16.56
N PHE A 245 -5.29 -13.47 17.43
CA PHE A 245 -4.24 -13.59 18.44
C PHE A 245 -4.49 -14.70 19.44
N THR A 246 -5.55 -14.62 20.25
CA THR A 246 -5.87 -15.69 21.23
C THR A 246 -6.33 -16.99 20.58
N GLN A 247 -6.80 -16.92 19.34
CA GLN A 247 -7.14 -18.11 18.55
C GLN A 247 -5.90 -18.83 18.00
N ARG A 248 -4.72 -18.20 18.09
CA ARG A 248 -3.44 -18.76 17.65
C ARG A 248 -3.49 -19.24 16.20
N ARG A 249 -4.11 -18.44 15.34
CA ARG A 249 -4.27 -18.73 13.91
C ARG A 249 -4.24 -17.46 13.06
N VAL A 250 -3.87 -17.65 11.80
CA VAL A 250 -4.16 -16.73 10.71
C VAL A 250 -5.27 -17.34 9.85
N MET A 251 -6.21 -16.53 9.39
CA MET A 251 -7.32 -16.98 8.55
C MET A 251 -7.56 -16.01 7.39
N GLU A 252 -7.90 -16.56 6.23
CA GLU A 252 -8.43 -15.82 5.09
C GLU A 252 -9.94 -16.02 5.06
N VAL A 253 -10.67 -14.90 5.12
CA VAL A 253 -12.13 -14.87 5.18
C VAL A 253 -12.67 -14.20 3.93
N SER A 254 -13.58 -14.89 3.25
CA SER A 254 -14.25 -14.36 2.08
C SER A 254 -15.31 -13.31 2.41
N ARG A 255 -15.78 -12.59 1.40
CA ARG A 255 -16.83 -11.56 1.59
C ARG A 255 -18.16 -12.13 2.06
N ASP A 256 -18.48 -13.38 1.71
CA ASP A 256 -19.61 -14.15 2.25
C ASP A 256 -19.32 -14.79 3.62
N LYS A 257 -18.24 -14.37 4.29
CA LYS A 257 -17.87 -14.71 5.68
C LYS A 257 -17.48 -16.16 5.91
N LYS A 258 -16.98 -16.85 4.88
CA LYS A 258 -16.43 -18.20 5.00
C LYS A 258 -14.92 -18.13 5.19
N ILE A 259 -14.39 -19.00 6.05
CA ILE A 259 -12.94 -19.23 6.11
C ILE A 259 -12.58 -20.06 4.88
N VAL A 260 -11.79 -19.49 3.98
CA VAL A 260 -11.34 -20.16 2.74
C VAL A 260 -9.92 -20.70 2.84
N TRP A 261 -9.17 -20.24 3.86
CA TRP A 261 -7.87 -20.77 4.22
C TRP A 261 -7.58 -20.43 5.69
N GLU A 262 -6.85 -21.30 6.41
CA GLU A 262 -6.35 -21.00 7.74
C GLU A 262 -5.06 -21.76 8.05
N HIS A 263 -4.30 -21.24 9.02
CA HIS A 263 -3.14 -21.92 9.58
C HIS A 263 -3.01 -21.63 11.08
N SER A 264 -2.80 -22.68 11.86
CA SER A 264 -2.69 -22.61 13.33
C SER A 264 -1.28 -23.03 13.79
N PRO A 265 -0.34 -22.08 13.96
CA PRO A 265 1.03 -22.40 14.36
C PRO A 265 1.17 -22.76 15.85
N GLY A 266 0.07 -22.81 16.60
CA GLY A 266 0.08 -23.12 18.04
C GLY A 266 0.55 -21.98 18.95
N GLN A 267 0.88 -20.82 18.38
CA GLN A 267 1.38 -19.62 19.06
C GLN A 267 0.45 -18.42 18.80
N TYR A 268 0.53 -17.40 19.67
CA TYR A 268 -0.25 -16.17 19.51
C TYR A 268 0.21 -15.39 18.28
N VAL A 269 -0.63 -15.31 17.24
CA VAL A 269 -0.33 -14.60 15.98
C VAL A 269 -0.72 -13.13 16.11
N SER A 270 0.25 -12.22 15.98
CA SER A 270 0.05 -10.78 16.20
C SER A 270 -0.10 -9.97 14.91
N ASP A 271 0.59 -10.37 13.85
CA ASP A 271 0.55 -9.72 12.53
C ASP A 271 0.70 -10.76 11.42
N CYS A 272 0.20 -10.42 10.23
CA CYS A 272 0.25 -11.30 9.08
C CYS A 272 0.23 -10.54 7.75
N HIS A 273 0.99 -11.04 6.77
CA HIS A 273 1.07 -10.49 5.41
C HIS A 273 1.03 -11.62 4.37
N ARG A 274 0.11 -11.54 3.40
CA ARG A 274 0.18 -12.37 2.20
C ARG A 274 1.27 -11.81 1.28
N LEU A 275 2.18 -12.67 0.85
CA LEU A 275 3.29 -12.34 -0.05
C LEU A 275 2.90 -12.62 -1.50
N GLU A 276 3.64 -12.02 -2.44
CA GLU A 276 3.38 -12.17 -3.88
C GLU A 276 3.52 -13.62 -4.38
N ASN A 277 4.38 -14.42 -3.73
CA ASN A 277 4.54 -15.84 -4.03
C ASN A 277 3.40 -16.72 -3.48
N GLY A 278 2.40 -16.12 -2.81
CA GLY A 278 1.27 -16.83 -2.20
C GLY A 278 1.50 -17.29 -0.76
N ASN A 279 2.74 -17.24 -0.26
CA ASN A 279 3.09 -17.55 1.12
C ASN A 279 2.56 -16.47 2.07
N THR A 280 2.45 -16.81 3.36
CA THR A 280 2.03 -15.86 4.40
C THR A 280 3.17 -15.64 5.39
N LEU A 281 3.60 -14.40 5.56
CA LEU A 281 4.50 -13.99 6.65
C LEU A 281 3.66 -13.76 7.91
N ILE A 282 4.08 -14.29 9.05
CA ILE A 282 3.41 -14.12 10.35
C ILE A 282 4.41 -13.77 11.44
N SER A 283 4.02 -12.86 12.34
CA SER A 283 4.71 -12.63 13.62
C SER A 283 3.96 -13.34 14.75
N MET A 284 4.71 -13.87 15.71
CA MET A 284 4.15 -14.61 16.83
C MET A 284 4.75 -14.12 18.15
N MET A 285 3.92 -13.68 19.09
CA MET A 285 4.40 -13.06 20.34
C MET A 285 5.22 -14.02 21.21
N ASN A 286 4.97 -15.33 21.15
CA ASN A 286 5.74 -16.33 21.89
C ASN A 286 6.50 -17.29 20.96
N GLY A 287 6.71 -16.88 19.70
CA GLY A 287 7.33 -17.71 18.68
C GLY A 287 8.21 -16.89 17.72
N PRO A 288 8.75 -17.56 16.69
CA PRO A 288 9.51 -16.88 15.66
C PRO A 288 8.63 -16.05 14.72
N VAL A 289 9.26 -15.23 13.88
CA VAL A 289 8.63 -14.75 12.66
C VAL A 289 8.80 -15.84 11.59
N ARG A 290 7.73 -16.20 10.88
CA ARG A 290 7.74 -17.26 9.86
C ARG A 290 7.14 -16.82 8.56
N GLU A 291 7.70 -17.28 7.46
CA GLU A 291 7.01 -17.39 6.19
C GLU A 291 6.50 -18.82 6.03
N ILE A 292 5.18 -18.97 5.83
CA ILE A 292 4.52 -20.25 5.65
C ILE A 292 3.94 -20.37 4.23
N THR A 293 4.08 -21.54 3.62
CA THR A 293 3.49 -21.86 2.33
C THR A 293 1.96 -22.03 2.43
N PRO A 294 1.22 -22.02 1.31
CA PRO A 294 -0.22 -22.28 1.32
C PRO A 294 -0.61 -23.63 1.94
N ASP A 295 0.25 -24.66 1.82
CA ASP A 295 0.07 -25.97 2.45
C ASP A 295 0.59 -26.04 3.90
N GLY A 296 0.98 -24.89 4.48
CA GLY A 296 1.30 -24.74 5.90
C GLY A 296 2.72 -25.14 6.31
N LYS A 297 3.64 -25.35 5.36
CA LYS A 297 5.05 -25.64 5.64
C LYS A 297 5.81 -24.34 5.89
N THR A 298 6.81 -24.39 6.76
CA THR A 298 7.72 -23.26 6.96
C THR A 298 8.67 -23.12 5.76
N ALA A 299 8.60 -22.01 5.05
CA ALA A 299 9.52 -21.64 3.97
C ALA A 299 10.73 -20.84 4.49
N TRP A 300 10.53 -20.06 5.56
CA TRP A 300 11.57 -19.28 6.22
C TRP A 300 11.20 -19.03 7.68
N GLU A 301 12.20 -18.93 8.56
CA GLU A 301 12.02 -18.67 9.99
C GLU A 301 13.14 -17.79 10.54
N TYR A 302 12.76 -16.83 11.39
CA TYR A 302 13.68 -16.07 12.22
C TYR A 302 13.25 -16.07 13.69
N SER A 303 14.15 -16.57 14.54
CA SER A 303 13.92 -16.78 15.97
C SER A 303 14.66 -15.78 16.87
N GLY A 304 15.35 -14.80 16.27
CA GLY A 304 16.16 -13.81 17.01
C GLY A 304 15.37 -12.65 17.61
N ALA A 305 14.06 -12.52 17.31
CA ALA A 305 13.20 -11.48 17.85
C ALA A 305 12.45 -11.96 19.10
N ARG A 306 12.63 -11.27 20.23
CA ARG A 306 11.96 -11.61 21.49
C ARG A 306 10.59 -10.96 21.55
N GLN A 307 9.50 -11.74 21.49
CA GLN A 307 8.14 -11.18 21.40
C GLN A 307 7.90 -10.32 20.16
N ALA A 308 8.16 -10.90 18.98
CA ALA A 308 7.80 -10.29 17.70
C ALA A 308 6.30 -10.00 17.67
N TYR A 309 5.94 -8.76 17.34
CA TYR A 309 4.56 -8.28 17.36
C TYR A 309 4.11 -7.74 16.00
N GLY A 310 4.90 -6.85 15.39
CA GLY A 310 4.69 -6.36 14.02
C GLY A 310 5.74 -6.94 13.08
N CYS A 311 5.37 -7.19 11.83
CA CYS A 311 6.34 -7.55 10.79
C CYS A 311 5.92 -7.02 9.43
N GLN A 312 6.89 -6.56 8.63
CA GLN A 312 6.64 -6.11 7.27
C GLN A 312 7.60 -6.81 6.30
N PRO A 313 7.09 -7.46 5.23
CA PRO A 313 7.94 -7.86 4.11
C PRO A 313 8.39 -6.62 3.34
N LEU A 314 9.68 -6.53 3.06
CA LEU A 314 10.28 -5.43 2.30
C LEU A 314 10.52 -5.83 0.85
N ALA A 315 10.55 -4.83 -0.02
CA ALA A 315 10.74 -5.01 -1.46
C ALA A 315 12.08 -5.65 -1.86
N ASN A 316 13.13 -5.42 -1.07
CA ASN A 316 14.44 -6.05 -1.24
C ASN A 316 14.45 -7.52 -0.79
N GLY A 317 13.30 -8.05 -0.36
CA GLY A 317 13.15 -9.40 0.18
C GLY A 317 13.40 -9.49 1.68
N ASN A 318 13.92 -8.46 2.36
CA ASN A 318 14.14 -8.52 3.81
C ASN A 318 12.82 -8.47 4.59
N VAL A 319 12.89 -8.73 5.89
CA VAL A 319 11.76 -8.62 6.81
C VAL A 319 12.09 -7.60 7.89
N LEU A 320 11.24 -6.58 8.04
CA LEU A 320 11.31 -5.62 9.13
C LEU A 320 10.43 -6.13 10.28
N ILE A 321 10.95 -6.11 11.51
CA ILE A 321 10.29 -6.72 12.68
C ILE A 321 10.27 -5.71 13.82
N ALA A 322 9.12 -5.56 14.48
CA ALA A 322 8.98 -4.88 15.76
C ALA A 322 8.77 -5.92 16.87
N SER A 323 9.55 -5.80 17.94
CA SER A 323 9.50 -6.65 19.11
C SER A 323 9.01 -5.86 20.31
N LEU A 324 7.99 -6.34 21.03
CA LEU A 324 7.50 -5.67 22.25
C LEU A 324 8.57 -5.57 23.36
N SER A 325 9.68 -6.32 23.21
CA SER A 325 10.85 -6.26 24.07
C SER A 325 11.76 -5.05 23.81
N GLY A 326 11.46 -4.28 22.76
CA GLY A 326 12.08 -3.00 22.46
C GLY A 326 12.94 -2.99 21.21
N GLU A 327 13.23 -4.14 20.60
CA GLU A 327 14.00 -4.21 19.37
C GLU A 327 13.16 -3.91 18.12
N ILE A 328 13.73 -3.17 17.18
CA ILE A 328 13.28 -3.12 15.79
C ILE A 328 14.46 -3.56 14.93
N MET A 329 14.23 -4.44 13.96
CA MET A 329 15.30 -4.99 13.14
C MET A 329 14.85 -5.26 11.70
N GLU A 330 15.72 -4.98 10.74
CA GLU A 330 15.61 -5.47 9.37
C GLU A 330 16.49 -6.71 9.23
N VAL A 331 15.87 -7.83 8.86
CA VAL A 331 16.50 -9.14 8.79
C VAL A 331 16.50 -9.64 7.34
N THR A 332 17.64 -10.10 6.87
CA THR A 332 17.80 -10.71 5.56
C THR A 332 17.26 -12.14 5.52
N ARG A 333 17.12 -12.70 4.31
CA ARG A 333 16.68 -14.09 4.12
C ARG A 333 17.68 -15.13 4.64
N ASP A 334 18.95 -14.78 4.77
CA ASP A 334 19.98 -15.58 5.44
C ASP A 334 20.11 -15.27 6.95
N ASN A 335 19.08 -14.67 7.55
CA ASN A 335 18.95 -14.41 8.99
C ASN A 335 19.98 -13.44 9.58
N LYS A 336 20.53 -12.52 8.77
CA LYS A 336 21.42 -11.45 9.25
C LYS A 336 20.62 -10.18 9.53
N VAL A 337 20.88 -9.56 10.67
CA VAL A 337 20.36 -8.23 10.98
C VAL A 337 21.21 -7.20 10.24
N VAL A 338 20.59 -6.41 9.36
CA VAL A 338 21.27 -5.38 8.54
C VAL A 338 20.92 -3.96 8.94
N TRP A 339 19.88 -3.80 9.77
CA TRP A 339 19.53 -2.53 10.40
C TRP A 339 18.85 -2.82 11.73
N GLU A 340 19.11 -1.99 12.73
CA GLU A 340 18.52 -2.12 14.08
C GLU A 340 18.21 -0.77 14.71
N HIS A 341 17.20 -0.74 15.57
CA HIS A 341 16.86 0.39 16.42
C HIS A 341 16.18 -0.11 17.70
N ARG A 342 16.06 0.75 18.71
CA ARG A 342 15.34 0.44 19.95
C ARG A 342 14.29 1.49 20.26
N GLU A 343 13.08 1.04 20.59
CA GLU A 343 12.01 1.88 21.12
C GLU A 343 11.34 1.21 22.32
N GLN A 344 10.56 1.99 23.07
CA GLN A 344 9.79 1.46 24.18
C GLN A 344 8.52 0.74 23.68
N ASN A 345 8.49 -0.59 23.86
CA ASN A 345 7.36 -1.46 23.50
C ASN A 345 6.80 -1.18 22.08
N PRO A 346 7.63 -1.29 21.03
CA PRO A 346 7.16 -1.10 19.67
C PRO A 346 6.18 -2.21 19.32
N ALA A 347 5.01 -1.81 18.82
CA ALA A 347 3.92 -2.70 18.45
C ALA A 347 3.99 -3.02 16.95
N ASP A 348 4.09 -2.01 16.10
CA ASP A 348 4.07 -2.19 14.65
C ASP A 348 5.15 -1.33 13.99
N VAL A 349 5.60 -1.72 12.79
CA VAL A 349 6.69 -1.06 12.07
C VAL A 349 6.52 -1.11 10.55
N PHE A 350 6.78 0.03 9.89
CA PHE A 350 6.72 0.16 8.44
C PHE A 350 7.89 0.95 7.87
N ARG A 351 8.61 0.37 6.93
CA ARG A 351 9.45 1.10 5.98
C ARG A 351 8.54 1.80 4.98
N LEU A 352 8.66 3.12 4.95
CA LEU A 352 7.94 4.02 4.06
C LEU A 352 8.61 4.10 2.68
N PRO A 353 7.86 4.51 1.64
CA PRO A 353 8.36 4.80 0.29
C PRO A 353 9.66 5.62 0.19
N ASN A 354 9.85 6.60 1.07
CA ASN A 354 11.05 7.45 1.10
C ASN A 354 12.25 6.80 1.82
N GLY A 355 12.09 5.59 2.34
CA GLY A 355 13.10 4.88 3.13
C GLY A 355 13.03 5.18 4.63
N ASN A 356 12.17 6.10 5.07
CA ASN A 356 11.95 6.33 6.50
C ASN A 356 11.26 5.12 7.14
N THR A 357 11.41 4.96 8.44
CA THR A 357 10.80 3.88 9.22
C THR A 357 9.81 4.49 10.23
N LEU A 358 8.53 4.17 10.06
CA LEU A 358 7.44 4.52 10.97
C LEU A 358 7.28 3.40 12.00
N ILE A 359 7.40 3.73 13.28
CA ILE A 359 7.30 2.81 14.41
C ILE A 359 6.13 3.26 15.28
N THR A 360 5.28 2.31 15.66
CA THR A 360 4.21 2.54 16.64
C THR A 360 4.52 1.83 17.95
N GLY A 361 4.04 2.36 19.07
CA GLY A 361 4.29 1.75 20.38
C GLY A 361 3.35 2.24 21.47
N ALA A 362 3.65 1.84 22.70
CA ALA A 362 2.83 2.17 23.87
C ALA A 362 2.81 3.68 24.17
N ARG A 363 3.98 4.33 24.13
CA ARG A 363 4.11 5.75 24.49
C ARG A 363 3.78 6.66 23.33
N ARG A 364 4.38 6.39 22.16
CA ARG A 364 4.35 7.27 21.00
C ARG A 364 4.39 6.51 19.69
N PHE A 365 4.06 7.22 18.62
CA PHE A 365 4.43 6.85 17.26
C PHE A 365 5.58 7.76 16.80
N VAL A 366 6.53 7.22 16.03
CA VAL A 366 7.71 7.96 15.58
C VAL A 366 8.09 7.56 14.15
N GLU A 367 8.52 8.53 13.36
CA GLU A 367 9.13 8.29 12.05
C GLU A 367 10.61 8.67 12.08
N LEU A 368 11.44 7.75 11.62
CA LEU A 368 12.88 7.88 11.58
C LEU A 368 13.37 7.87 10.14
N THR A 369 14.33 8.71 9.80
CA THR A 369 15.08 8.63 8.54
C THR A 369 15.94 7.35 8.49
N PRO A 370 16.51 6.98 7.33
CA PRO A 370 17.47 5.87 7.24
C PRO A 370 18.67 6.01 8.19
N ASP A 371 19.13 7.24 8.45
CA ASP A 371 20.18 7.58 9.42
C ASP A 371 19.65 7.74 10.87
N LYS A 372 18.43 7.25 11.14
CA LYS A 372 17.79 7.17 12.47
C LYS A 372 17.50 8.52 13.13
N LYS A 373 17.37 9.59 12.34
CA LYS A 373 16.92 10.90 12.84
C LYS A 373 15.41 10.94 12.88
N GLU A 374 14.87 11.45 13.97
CA GLU A 374 13.44 11.69 14.11
C GLU A 374 13.00 12.84 13.21
N VAL A 375 11.97 12.59 12.40
CA VAL A 375 11.36 13.60 11.52
C VAL A 375 9.89 13.84 11.84
N TRP A 376 9.25 12.93 12.58
CA TRP A 376 7.88 13.07 13.04
C TRP A 376 7.65 12.24 14.31
N THR A 377 6.82 12.74 15.21
CA THR A 377 6.41 12.03 16.43
C THR A 377 4.99 12.39 16.83
N LEU A 378 4.29 11.45 17.46
CA LEU A 378 2.99 11.65 18.10
C LEU A 378 2.96 10.97 19.46
N GLU A 379 2.79 11.74 20.52
CA GLU A 379 2.80 11.26 21.90
C GLU A 379 1.42 10.77 22.38
N GLY A 380 1.44 9.91 23.40
CA GLY A 380 0.23 9.42 24.06
C GLY A 380 -0.64 8.52 23.16
N CYS A 381 -0.02 7.66 22.35
CA CYS A 381 -0.75 6.83 21.38
C CYS A 381 -1.40 5.58 22.01
N GLN A 382 -0.74 4.94 22.97
CA GLN A 382 -1.24 3.74 23.69
C GLN A 382 -1.56 2.55 22.78
N TYR A 383 -0.57 2.11 22.00
CA TYR A 383 -0.65 0.98 21.07
C TYR A 383 -1.58 1.20 19.87
N GLY A 384 -1.49 0.27 18.92
CA GLY A 384 -2.24 0.25 17.68
C GLY A 384 -1.29 0.14 16.49
N SER A 385 -1.70 0.67 15.35
CA SER A 385 -0.95 0.58 14.10
C SER A 385 -0.96 1.92 13.37
N ALA A 386 -0.04 2.07 12.42
CA ALA A 386 0.00 3.23 11.54
C ALA A 386 0.30 2.81 10.10
N ARG A 387 -0.26 3.52 9.13
CA ARG A 387 -0.02 3.37 7.69
C ARG A 387 0.16 4.75 7.06
N ARG A 388 0.95 4.85 6.00
CA ARG A 388 1.14 6.08 5.22
C ARG A 388 1.32 5.78 3.73
#